data_AF-A0A6P7LMP9-F1
#
_entry.id   AF-A0A6P7LMP9-F1
#
_cell.length_a   1.000
_cell.length_b   1.000
_cell.length_c   1.000
_cell.angle_alpha   90.00
_cell.angle_beta   90.00
_cell.angle_gamma   90.00
#
_symmetry.space_group_name_H-M   'P 1'
#
loop_
_entity.id
_entity.type
_entity.pdbx_description
1 polymer ?
#
loop_
_entity_poly.entity_id
_entity_poly.type
_entity_poly.pdbx_seq_one_letter_code
_entity_poly.pdbx_strand_id
1 'polypeptide(L)'
;MEGASSKGVLSHLSHLEVVTRSRKCEAQQPGRVAELKAKAAALVKQRDQLKAQIQIQQNLQKLRKSMNKHSNEEEEEMDEDSENSQLLRLMARHSHLRDLLDAHHLIGGYDVIKTSQGKGMCVSLATAYEGVYLDTYNLELDLKPKLRIRRHNIPPFIPLNQLAEQSNMEANIKPFLHLLSQHLNAFAGRKQQLKLVKENHKSIEVMESNVLCSILVLMLTVPRQKTAVLCTLDYTDQTRCLPTNARFESEDSL
;
A
#
# COMPACT_ATOMS: atom_id res chain seq x y z
N MET A 1 -10.39 -93.19 -25.27
CA MET A 1 -11.34 -92.08 -25.39
C MET A 1 -11.67 -91.65 -23.97
N GLU A 2 -11.64 -90.40 -23.53
CA GLU A 2 -11.30 -89.11 -24.12
C GLU A 2 -11.01 -88.22 -22.90
N GLY A 3 -9.74 -87.93 -22.64
CA GLY A 3 -9.32 -87.13 -21.49
C GLY A 3 -9.19 -85.69 -21.94
N ALA A 4 -10.24 -84.88 -21.76
CA ALA A 4 -10.22 -83.47 -22.14
C ALA A 4 -10.63 -82.59 -20.95
N SER A 5 -9.62 -81.91 -20.39
CA SER A 5 -9.62 -80.52 -19.93
C SER A 5 -10.93 -79.95 -19.36
N SER A 6 -10.99 -79.72 -18.04
CA SER A 6 -12.00 -78.83 -17.46
C SER A 6 -11.49 -77.99 -16.28
N LYS A 7 -10.33 -77.32 -16.43
CA LYS A 7 -10.21 -75.99 -15.82
C LYS A 7 -11.07 -75.07 -16.68
N GLY A 8 -12.33 -74.89 -16.29
CA GLY A 8 -13.30 -74.12 -17.06
C GLY A 8 -12.73 -72.75 -17.44
N VAL A 9 -12.99 -72.30 -18.67
CA VAL A 9 -12.43 -71.06 -19.24
C VAL A 9 -12.61 -69.85 -18.31
N LEU A 10 -13.74 -69.79 -17.59
CA LEU A 10 -14.04 -68.76 -16.60
C LEU A 10 -13.10 -68.80 -15.37
N SER A 11 -12.72 -69.98 -14.89
CA SER A 11 -11.76 -70.12 -13.79
C SER A 11 -10.36 -69.68 -14.19
N HIS A 12 -9.97 -69.96 -15.44
CA HIS A 12 -8.69 -69.52 -15.98
C HIS A 12 -8.66 -68.00 -16.22
N LEU A 13 -9.74 -67.44 -16.77
CA LEU A 13 -9.91 -66.00 -16.93
C LEU A 13 -9.92 -65.26 -15.59
N SER A 14 -10.62 -65.78 -14.58
CA SER A 14 -10.62 -65.19 -13.22
C SER A 14 -9.21 -65.19 -12.61
N HIS A 15 -8.46 -66.29 -12.76
CA HIS A 15 -7.09 -66.35 -12.29
C HIS A 15 -6.16 -65.38 -13.04
N LEU A 16 -6.35 -65.22 -14.35
CA LEU A 16 -5.61 -64.24 -15.15
C LEU A 16 -5.97 -62.79 -14.78
N GLU A 17 -7.24 -62.53 -14.45
CA GLU A 17 -7.69 -61.21 -14.00
C GLU A 17 -7.10 -60.85 -12.63
N VAL A 18 -7.03 -61.80 -11.70
CA VAL A 18 -6.35 -61.60 -10.41
C VAL A 18 -4.86 -61.32 -10.61
N VAL A 19 -4.17 -62.11 -11.44
CA VAL A 19 -2.73 -61.93 -11.72
C VAL A 19 -2.43 -60.60 -12.43
N THR A 20 -3.28 -60.19 -13.37
CA THR A 20 -3.14 -58.90 -14.07
C THR A 20 -3.44 -57.71 -13.16
N ARG A 21 -4.45 -57.80 -12.29
CA ARG A 21 -4.73 -56.77 -11.27
C ARG A 21 -3.57 -56.64 -10.27
N SER A 22 -3.02 -57.75 -9.78
CA SER A 22 -1.87 -57.73 -8.86
C SER A 22 -0.63 -57.11 -9.50
N ARG A 23 -0.32 -57.47 -10.75
CA ARG A 23 0.82 -56.87 -11.50
C ARG A 23 0.62 -55.38 -11.80
N LYS A 24 -0.62 -54.94 -12.06
CA LYS A 24 -0.93 -53.51 -12.28
C LYS A 24 -0.73 -52.68 -11.00
N CYS A 25 -1.09 -53.24 -9.85
CA CYS A 25 -0.82 -52.64 -8.55
C CYS A 25 0.69 -52.59 -8.26
N GLU A 26 1.43 -53.69 -8.41
CA GLU A 26 2.88 -53.74 -8.14
C GLU A 26 3.70 -52.85 -9.08
N ALA A 27 3.29 -52.67 -10.34
CA ALA A 27 4.01 -51.82 -11.30
C ALA A 27 3.75 -50.31 -11.11
N GLN A 28 2.59 -49.90 -10.57
CA GLN A 28 2.25 -48.49 -10.33
C GLN A 28 2.73 -47.96 -8.96
N GLN A 29 2.95 -48.86 -7.99
CA GLN A 29 3.39 -48.52 -6.63
C GLN A 29 4.80 -47.90 -6.57
N PRO A 30 5.86 -48.44 -7.20
CA PRO A 30 7.23 -47.93 -7.03
C PRO A 30 7.42 -46.54 -7.64
N GLY A 31 6.77 -46.25 -8.79
CA GLY A 31 6.80 -44.93 -9.42
C GLY A 31 6.10 -43.86 -8.57
N ARG A 32 4.90 -44.16 -8.06
CA ARG A 32 4.15 -43.25 -7.17
C ARG A 32 4.86 -43.04 -5.83
N VAL A 33 5.49 -44.09 -5.27
CA VAL A 33 6.30 -43.98 -4.05
C VAL A 33 7.57 -43.16 -4.29
N ALA A 34 8.22 -43.30 -5.44
CA ALA A 34 9.37 -42.47 -5.81
C ALA A 34 8.97 -40.99 -5.98
N GLU A 35 7.84 -40.72 -6.64
CA GLU A 35 7.29 -39.36 -6.77
C GLU A 35 6.93 -38.74 -5.42
N LEU A 36 6.27 -39.50 -4.53
CA LEU A 36 5.93 -39.04 -3.19
C LEU A 36 7.16 -38.79 -2.33
N LYS A 37 8.20 -39.64 -2.44
CA LYS A 37 9.50 -39.42 -1.78
C LYS A 37 10.20 -38.16 -2.30
N ALA A 38 10.17 -37.92 -3.61
CA ALA A 38 10.71 -36.70 -4.22
C ALA A 38 9.95 -35.44 -3.73
N LYS A 39 8.61 -35.51 -3.66
CA LYS A 39 7.78 -34.43 -3.09
C LYS A 39 8.09 -34.19 -1.61
N ALA A 40 8.25 -35.25 -0.82
CA ALA A 40 8.60 -35.14 0.59
C ALA A 40 9.98 -34.49 0.76
N ALA A 41 10.99 -34.88 -0.05
CA ALA A 41 12.30 -34.26 -0.03
C ALA A 41 12.26 -32.78 -0.42
N ALA A 42 11.47 -32.41 -1.43
CA ALA A 42 11.27 -31.00 -1.80
C ALA A 42 10.61 -30.19 -0.69
N LEU A 43 9.57 -30.73 -0.04
CA LEU A 43 8.89 -30.08 1.09
C LEU A 43 9.81 -29.95 2.31
N VAL A 44 10.67 -30.93 2.58
CA VAL A 44 11.68 -30.84 3.64
C VAL A 44 12.66 -29.71 3.35
N LYS A 45 13.16 -29.61 2.11
CA LYS A 45 14.04 -28.50 1.70
C LYS A 45 13.36 -27.15 1.87
N GLN A 46 12.09 -27.03 1.46
CA GLN A 46 11.31 -25.80 1.63
C GLN A 46 11.09 -25.46 3.11
N ARG A 47 10.76 -26.45 3.95
CA ARG A 47 10.62 -26.28 5.39
C ARG A 47 11.92 -25.77 6.01
N ASP A 48 13.05 -26.34 5.63
CA ASP A 48 14.34 -25.97 6.22
C ASP A 48 14.77 -24.57 5.78
N GLN A 49 14.47 -24.18 4.53
CA GLN A 49 14.62 -22.79 4.07
C GLN A 49 13.75 -21.82 4.87
N LEU A 50 12.48 -22.15 5.09
CA LEU A 50 11.57 -21.32 5.88
C LEU A 50 12.01 -21.23 7.35
N LYS A 51 12.49 -22.33 7.94
CA LYS A 51 13.06 -22.31 9.30
C LYS A 51 14.27 -21.39 9.40
N ALA A 52 15.18 -21.43 8.41
CA ALA A 52 16.32 -20.54 8.36
C ALA A 52 15.89 -19.07 8.25
N GLN A 53 14.90 -18.75 7.39
CA GLN A 53 14.35 -17.41 7.27
C GLN A 53 13.72 -16.91 8.59
N ILE A 54 12.94 -17.76 9.27
CA ILE A 54 12.35 -17.42 10.57
C ILE A 54 13.45 -17.17 11.60
N GLN A 55 14.48 -17.99 11.64
CA GLN A 55 15.60 -17.81 12.58
C GLN A 55 16.36 -16.51 12.33
N ILE A 56 16.58 -16.14 11.06
CA ILE A 56 17.17 -14.84 10.69
C ILE A 56 16.25 -13.71 11.17
N GLN A 57 14.95 -13.78 10.91
CA GLN A 57 13.99 -12.75 11.37
C GLN A 57 13.96 -12.62 12.90
N GLN A 58 14.01 -13.74 13.63
CA GLN A 58 14.07 -13.73 15.09
C GLN A 58 15.36 -13.07 15.59
N ASN A 59 16.51 -13.36 14.98
CA ASN A 59 17.78 -12.72 15.31
C ASN A 59 17.75 -11.22 15.00
N LEU A 60 17.17 -10.81 13.86
CA LEU A 60 16.96 -9.40 13.52
C LEU A 60 16.06 -8.70 14.53
N GLN A 61 14.97 -9.33 14.99
CA GLN A 61 14.09 -8.77 16.02
C GLN A 61 14.80 -8.60 17.37
N LYS A 62 15.66 -9.56 17.77
CA LYS A 62 16.48 -9.43 18.98
C LYS A 62 17.45 -8.26 18.87
N LEU A 63 18.17 -8.15 17.76
CA LEU A 63 19.10 -7.04 17.48
C LEU A 63 18.38 -5.68 17.42
N ARG A 64 17.17 -5.61 16.86
CA ARG A 64 16.35 -4.39 16.89
C ARG A 64 15.99 -3.98 18.32
N LYS A 65 15.63 -4.94 19.18
CA LYS A 65 15.28 -4.67 20.59
C LYS A 65 16.48 -4.17 21.39
N SER A 66 17.68 -4.70 21.16
CA SER A 66 18.90 -4.21 21.83
C SER A 66 19.27 -2.80 21.36
N MET A 67 19.19 -2.52 20.06
CA MET A 67 19.42 -1.15 19.53
C MET A 67 18.48 -0.11 20.14
N ASN A 68 17.19 -0.44 20.33
CA ASN A 68 16.24 0.47 20.97
C ASN A 68 16.50 0.65 22.48
N LYS A 69 17.24 -0.27 23.12
CA LYS A 69 17.55 -0.23 24.55
C LYS A 69 18.81 0.61 24.84
N HIS A 70 19.72 0.74 23.88
CA HIS A 70 20.93 1.58 23.94
C HIS A 70 20.69 3.11 23.95
N SER A 71 19.52 3.59 24.38
CA SER A 71 19.39 4.98 24.87
C SER A 71 19.74 5.12 26.36
N ASN A 72 19.97 4.00 27.08
CA ASN A 72 20.54 4.01 28.42
C ASN A 72 21.35 2.72 28.65
N GLU A 73 22.66 2.90 28.82
CA GLU A 73 23.62 1.99 29.45
C GLU A 73 24.12 0.74 28.68
N GLU A 74 25.45 0.68 28.64
CA GLU A 74 26.40 -0.44 28.53
C GLU A 74 26.28 -1.41 27.33
N GLU A 75 27.27 -1.30 26.45
CA GLU A 75 27.57 -2.22 25.36
C GLU A 75 28.00 -3.58 25.95
N GLU A 76 27.08 -4.55 26.01
CA GLU A 76 27.47 -5.94 26.22
C GLU A 76 28.27 -6.41 25.00
N GLU A 77 29.57 -6.66 25.22
CA GLU A 77 30.49 -7.32 24.29
C GLU A 77 29.90 -8.66 23.81
N MET A 78 29.27 -8.67 22.64
CA MET A 78 29.00 -9.88 21.89
C MET A 78 30.10 -10.07 20.85
N ASP A 79 30.82 -11.19 20.99
CA ASP A 79 31.81 -11.79 20.08
C ASP A 79 31.78 -11.19 18.66
N GLU A 80 32.71 -10.27 18.40
CA GLU A 80 32.68 -9.31 17.28
C GLU A 80 33.16 -9.89 15.93
N ASP A 81 33.65 -11.12 15.89
CA ASP A 81 34.56 -11.58 14.82
C ASP A 81 33.95 -12.51 13.76
N SER A 82 32.64 -12.42 13.48
CA SER A 82 32.04 -13.11 12.32
C SER A 82 31.43 -12.14 11.33
N GLU A 83 31.83 -12.23 10.05
CA GLU A 83 31.23 -11.46 8.93
C GLU A 83 29.69 -11.56 8.90
N ASN A 84 29.14 -12.72 9.33
CA ASN A 84 27.70 -12.94 9.44
C ASN A 84 27.04 -12.08 10.53
N SER A 85 27.76 -11.79 11.63
CA SER A 85 27.29 -10.91 12.71
C SER A 85 27.20 -9.46 12.25
N GLN A 86 28.22 -8.97 11.54
CA GLN A 86 28.24 -7.63 10.96
C GLN A 86 27.13 -7.45 9.91
N LEU A 87 26.93 -8.45 9.05
CA LEU A 87 25.85 -8.44 8.06
C LEU A 87 24.46 -8.39 8.72
N LEU A 88 24.23 -9.18 9.78
CA LEU A 88 22.97 -9.15 10.52
C LEU A 88 22.73 -7.81 11.22
N ARG A 89 23.76 -7.18 11.79
CA ARG A 89 23.67 -5.81 12.36
C ARG A 89 23.31 -4.78 11.30
N LEU A 90 23.95 -4.83 10.13
CA LEU A 90 23.64 -3.94 9.00
C LEU A 90 22.20 -4.14 8.50
N MET A 91 21.75 -5.39 8.36
CA MET A 91 20.37 -5.70 8.00
C MET A 91 19.37 -5.17 9.04
N ALA A 92 19.66 -5.36 10.34
CA ALA A 92 18.82 -4.84 11.41
C ALA A 92 18.72 -3.31 11.34
N ARG A 93 19.86 -2.62 11.20
CA ARG A 93 19.92 -1.15 11.07
C ARG A 93 19.19 -0.65 9.82
N HIS A 94 19.46 -1.24 8.66
CA HIS A 94 18.80 -0.88 7.41
C HIS A 94 17.28 -1.02 7.52
N SER A 95 16.83 -2.14 8.10
CA SER A 95 15.41 -2.41 8.28
C SER A 95 14.75 -1.43 9.27
N HIS A 96 15.44 -1.02 10.34
CA HIS A 96 14.96 -0.01 11.27
C HIS A 96 14.87 1.38 10.62
N LEU A 97 15.87 1.78 9.82
CA LEU A 97 15.85 3.04 9.07
C LEU A 97 14.72 3.06 8.03
N ARG A 98 14.43 1.90 7.42
CA ARG A 98 13.30 1.76 6.51
C ARG A 98 11.97 1.93 7.23
N ASP A 99 11.78 1.27 8.38
CA ASP A 99 10.58 1.44 9.20
C ASP A 99 10.39 2.92 9.63
N LEU A 100 11.49 3.63 9.93
CA LEU A 100 11.46 5.06 10.27
C LEU A 100 11.13 5.94 9.06
N LEU A 101 11.63 5.60 7.88
CA LEU A 101 11.28 6.29 6.64
C LEU A 101 9.80 6.09 6.30
N ASP A 102 9.30 4.86 6.43
CA ASP A 102 7.89 4.53 6.21
C ASP A 102 6.99 5.27 7.21
N ALA A 103 7.41 5.37 8.48
CA ALA A 103 6.72 6.18 9.49
C ALA A 103 6.75 7.68 9.15
N HIS A 104 7.87 8.20 8.63
CA HIS A 104 7.96 9.59 8.17
C HIS A 104 7.03 9.85 6.99
N HIS A 105 6.95 8.93 6.02
CA HIS A 105 6.02 9.03 4.91
C HIS A 105 4.57 9.11 5.39
N LEU A 106 4.20 8.25 6.36
CA LEU A 106 2.85 8.18 6.94
C LEU A 106 2.48 9.44 7.73
N ILE A 107 3.41 9.98 8.54
CA ILE A 107 3.15 11.11 9.44
C ILE A 107 3.35 12.45 8.74
N GLY A 108 4.43 12.57 7.98
CA GLY A 108 4.84 13.79 7.28
C GLY A 108 4.07 14.02 5.98
N GLY A 109 3.56 12.96 5.36
CA GLY A 109 2.82 13.05 4.10
C GLY A 109 3.68 13.42 2.89
N TYR A 110 5.00 13.39 3.02
CA TYR A 110 5.92 13.61 1.90
C TYR A 110 7.22 12.81 2.02
N ASP A 111 7.81 12.50 0.86
CA ASP A 111 9.14 11.91 0.73
C ASP A 111 10.11 12.89 0.09
N VAL A 112 11.38 12.77 0.45
CA VAL A 112 12.44 13.64 -0.07
C VAL A 112 13.57 12.81 -0.67
N ILE A 113 13.87 13.06 -1.95
CA ILE A 113 14.95 12.40 -2.68
C ILE A 113 15.92 13.47 -3.19
N LYS A 114 17.21 13.31 -2.92
CA LYS A 114 18.25 14.22 -3.46
C LYS A 114 18.48 13.89 -4.93
N THR A 115 18.45 14.90 -5.81
CA THR A 115 18.71 14.73 -7.25
C THR A 115 20.20 14.93 -7.58
N SER A 116 20.58 14.62 -8.84
CA SER A 116 21.97 14.46 -9.30
C SER A 116 22.93 15.52 -8.75
N GLN A 117 23.96 15.04 -8.04
CA GLN A 117 25.07 15.79 -7.45
C GLN A 117 24.72 16.78 -6.32
N GLY A 118 23.58 16.61 -5.65
CA GLY A 118 23.24 17.39 -4.45
C GLY A 118 22.94 18.87 -4.74
N LYS A 119 22.69 19.21 -6.00
CA LYS A 119 22.28 20.55 -6.43
C LYS A 119 20.77 20.76 -6.38
N GLY A 120 19.99 19.67 -6.29
CA GLY A 120 18.54 19.72 -6.21
C GLY A 120 17.94 18.63 -5.32
N MET A 121 16.64 18.75 -5.14
CA MET A 121 15.83 17.90 -4.28
C MET A 121 14.46 17.69 -4.94
N CYS A 122 13.96 16.46 -4.93
CA CYS A 122 12.60 16.14 -5.33
C CYS A 122 11.79 15.82 -4.08
N VAL A 123 10.63 16.46 -3.93
CA VAL A 123 9.67 16.21 -2.86
C VAL A 123 8.43 15.59 -3.48
N SER A 124 7.99 14.46 -2.94
CA SER A 124 6.76 13.78 -3.35
C SER A 124 5.74 13.91 -2.22
N LEU A 125 4.61 14.57 -2.45
CA LEU A 125 3.53 14.77 -1.49
C LEU A 125 2.38 13.83 -1.82
N ALA A 126 2.07 12.92 -0.90
CA ALA A 126 0.93 12.02 -1.04
C ALA A 126 -0.32 12.67 -0.43
N THR A 127 -1.45 12.56 -1.13
CA THR A 127 -2.76 12.93 -0.59
C THR A 127 -3.48 11.71 -0.05
N ALA A 128 -4.27 11.89 1.00
CA ALA A 128 -5.04 10.81 1.60
C ALA A 128 -6.42 11.29 2.05
N TYR A 129 -7.39 10.39 2.01
CA TYR A 129 -8.73 10.60 2.53
C TYR A 129 -9.18 9.36 3.29
N GLU A 130 -9.61 9.51 4.54
CA GLU A 130 -10.08 8.41 5.41
C GLU A 130 -9.11 7.21 5.47
N GLY A 131 -7.80 7.48 5.52
CA GLY A 131 -6.77 6.44 5.62
C GLY A 131 -6.39 5.78 4.29
N VAL A 132 -6.97 6.21 3.16
CA VAL A 132 -6.65 5.72 1.82
C VAL A 132 -5.83 6.75 1.06
N TYR A 133 -4.69 6.33 0.53
CA TYR A 133 -3.87 7.15 -0.36
C TYR A 133 -4.59 7.37 -1.70
N LEU A 134 -4.56 8.62 -2.17
CA LEU A 134 -5.16 9.05 -3.43
C LEU A 134 -4.05 9.36 -4.44
N ASP A 135 -3.84 10.63 -4.75
CA ASP A 135 -2.87 11.10 -5.74
C ASP A 135 -1.53 11.50 -5.08
N THR A 136 -0.44 11.39 -5.85
CA THR A 136 0.90 11.87 -5.45
C THR A 136 1.33 13.03 -6.35
N TYR A 137 1.79 14.11 -5.73
CA TYR A 137 2.28 15.30 -6.40
C TYR A 137 3.77 15.49 -6.16
N ASN A 138 4.50 15.91 -7.19
CA ASN A 138 5.95 16.00 -7.19
C ASN A 138 6.40 17.46 -7.39
N LEU A 139 7.44 17.83 -6.65
CA LEU A 139 8.06 19.14 -6.65
C LEU A 139 9.58 18.97 -6.78
N GLU A 140 10.16 19.47 -7.87
CA GLU A 140 11.60 19.55 -8.06
C GLU A 140 12.10 20.93 -7.63
N LEU A 141 13.11 20.94 -6.76
CA LEU A 141 13.69 22.11 -6.14
C LEU A 141 15.18 22.20 -6.45
N ASP A 142 15.66 23.41 -6.73
CA ASP A 142 17.08 23.72 -6.78
C ASP A 142 17.54 24.25 -5.42
N LEU A 143 18.65 23.73 -4.88
CA LEU A 143 19.19 24.11 -3.57
C LEU A 143 20.22 25.25 -3.65
N LYS A 144 20.87 25.43 -4.80
CA LYS A 144 21.94 26.43 -5.02
C LYS A 144 21.67 27.25 -6.28
N PRO A 145 21.89 28.58 -6.26
CA PRO A 145 22.39 29.41 -5.14
C PRO A 145 21.32 29.79 -4.11
N LYS A 146 20.03 29.65 -4.46
CA LYS A 146 18.88 29.87 -3.57
C LYS A 146 17.86 28.76 -3.77
N LEU A 147 17.10 28.46 -2.73
CA LEU A 147 16.03 27.48 -2.79
C LEU A 147 14.90 27.96 -3.71
N ARG A 148 14.67 27.26 -4.82
CA ARG A 148 13.66 27.63 -5.82
C ARG A 148 12.95 26.42 -6.39
N ILE A 149 11.69 26.60 -6.77
CA ILE A 149 10.89 25.58 -7.46
C ILE A 149 11.30 25.56 -8.94
N ARG A 150 11.75 24.40 -9.42
CA ARG A 150 12.20 24.19 -10.79
C ARG A 150 11.11 23.57 -11.66
N ARG A 151 10.46 22.51 -11.17
CA ARG A 151 9.39 21.78 -11.88
C ARG A 151 8.38 21.24 -10.88
N HIS A 152 7.13 21.09 -11.32
CA HIS A 152 6.10 20.45 -10.51
C HIS A 152 4.94 19.95 -11.37
N ASN A 153 4.13 19.06 -10.80
CA ASN A 153 2.84 18.66 -11.34
C ASN A 153 1.66 19.15 -10.48
N ILE A 154 1.90 20.12 -9.58
CA ILE A 154 0.86 20.76 -8.76
C ILE A 154 -0.17 21.44 -9.68
N PRO A 155 -1.48 21.25 -9.46
CA PRO A 155 -2.51 21.85 -10.29
C PRO A 155 -2.42 23.38 -10.34
N PRO A 156 -2.67 24.01 -11.50
CA PRO A 156 -2.41 25.44 -11.72
C PRO A 156 -3.28 26.38 -10.88
N PHE A 157 -4.41 25.89 -10.36
CA PHE A 157 -5.30 26.64 -9.47
C PHE A 157 -4.79 26.73 -8.03
N ILE A 158 -3.77 25.95 -7.64
CA ILE A 158 -3.11 26.09 -6.34
C ILE A 158 -2.01 27.15 -6.48
N PRO A 159 -2.06 28.25 -5.72
CA PRO A 159 -1.20 29.42 -5.95
C PRO A 159 0.21 29.22 -5.38
N LEU A 160 0.98 28.31 -5.97
CA LEU A 160 2.25 27.81 -5.45
C LEU A 160 3.26 28.93 -5.10
N ASN A 161 3.38 29.96 -5.94
CA ASN A 161 4.28 31.09 -5.70
C ASN A 161 3.86 31.91 -4.48
N GLN A 162 2.55 32.16 -4.30
CA GLN A 162 2.03 32.87 -3.14
C GLN A 162 2.26 32.07 -1.86
N LEU A 163 2.07 30.75 -1.90
CA LEU A 163 2.35 29.86 -0.77
C LEU A 163 3.84 29.88 -0.40
N ALA A 164 4.74 29.89 -1.40
CA ALA A 164 6.18 29.95 -1.19
C ALA A 164 6.63 31.27 -0.54
N GLU A 165 6.02 32.39 -0.95
CA GLU A 165 6.27 33.72 -0.36
C GLU A 165 5.74 33.81 1.07
N GLN A 166 4.47 33.44 1.29
CA GLN A 166 3.82 33.48 2.61
C GLN A 166 4.55 32.66 3.68
N SER A 167 5.16 31.55 3.28
CA SER A 167 5.86 30.63 4.18
C SER A 167 7.36 30.93 4.31
N ASN A 168 7.88 31.97 3.66
CA ASN A 168 9.31 32.28 3.58
C ASN A 168 10.14 31.05 3.17
N MET A 169 9.74 30.39 2.09
CA MET A 169 10.33 29.11 1.65
C MET A 169 11.85 29.18 1.54
N GLU A 170 12.43 30.30 1.08
CA GLU A 170 13.90 30.46 0.95
C GLU A 170 14.65 30.22 2.27
N ALA A 171 14.05 30.57 3.42
CA ALA A 171 14.64 30.40 4.74
C ALA A 171 14.31 29.04 5.36
N ASN A 172 13.06 28.58 5.21
CA ASN A 172 12.62 27.30 5.74
C ASN A 172 11.54 26.67 4.84
N ILE A 173 11.83 25.48 4.34
CA ILE A 173 10.91 24.75 3.46
C ILE A 173 9.77 24.04 4.19
N LYS A 174 9.91 23.75 5.49
CA LYS A 174 8.90 22.93 6.20
C LYS A 174 7.51 23.58 6.26
N PRO A 175 7.37 24.89 6.60
CA PRO A 175 6.06 25.54 6.61
C PRO A 175 5.42 25.57 5.22
N PHE A 176 6.22 25.75 4.17
CA PHE A 176 5.77 25.67 2.78
C PHE A 176 5.18 24.29 2.45
N LEU A 177 5.91 23.21 2.74
CA LEU A 177 5.45 21.84 2.47
C LEU A 177 4.19 21.50 3.27
N HIS A 178 4.10 21.96 4.51
CA HIS A 178 2.92 21.76 5.34
C HIS A 178 1.69 22.45 4.72
N LEU A 179 1.80 23.73 4.37
CA LEU A 179 0.71 24.50 3.77
C LEU A 179 0.30 23.92 2.41
N LEU A 180 1.27 23.55 1.57
CA LEU A 180 1.01 22.89 0.29
C LEU A 180 0.28 21.55 0.48
N SER A 181 0.71 20.74 1.44
CA SER A 181 0.06 19.47 1.79
C SER A 181 -1.40 19.68 2.21
N GLN A 182 -1.70 20.73 2.99
CA GLN A 182 -3.07 21.06 3.38
C GLN A 182 -3.94 21.39 2.15
N HIS A 183 -3.47 22.24 1.24
CA HIS A 183 -4.19 22.55 0.01
C HIS A 183 -4.45 21.32 -0.87
N LEU A 184 -3.44 20.47 -1.04
CA LEU A 184 -3.55 19.24 -1.84
C LEU A 184 -4.53 18.25 -1.22
N ASN A 185 -4.44 18.02 0.09
CA ASN A 185 -5.35 17.13 0.80
C ASN A 185 -6.78 17.67 0.82
N ALA A 186 -6.97 18.98 0.99
CA ALA A 186 -8.28 19.61 0.90
C ALA A 186 -8.92 19.43 -0.47
N PHE A 187 -8.15 19.65 -1.53
CA PHE A 187 -8.61 19.43 -2.90
C PHE A 187 -8.95 17.95 -3.16
N ALA A 188 -8.01 17.05 -2.88
CA ALA A 188 -8.19 15.62 -3.10
C ALA A 188 -9.36 15.05 -2.27
N GLY A 189 -9.50 15.50 -1.02
CA GLY A 189 -10.58 15.14 -0.13
C GLY A 189 -11.94 15.57 -0.66
N ARG A 190 -12.11 16.83 -1.08
CA ARG A 190 -13.37 17.32 -1.67
C ARG A 190 -13.76 16.55 -2.93
N LYS A 191 -12.79 16.28 -3.82
CA LYS A 191 -13.00 15.48 -5.02
C LYS A 191 -13.42 14.03 -4.68
N GLN A 192 -12.77 13.43 -3.68
CA GLN A 192 -13.07 12.07 -3.24
C GLN A 192 -14.45 11.99 -2.55
N GLN A 193 -14.79 12.96 -1.70
CA GLN A 193 -16.12 13.06 -1.10
C GLN A 193 -17.21 13.15 -2.16
N LEU A 194 -17.03 14.02 -3.16
CA LEU A 194 -18.00 14.16 -4.25
C LEU A 194 -18.17 12.85 -5.03
N LYS A 195 -17.08 12.12 -5.26
CA LYS A 195 -17.11 10.80 -5.89
C LYS A 195 -17.90 9.80 -5.05
N LEU A 196 -17.59 9.68 -3.76
CA LEU A 196 -18.26 8.75 -2.83
C LEU A 196 -19.75 9.05 -2.69
N VAL A 197 -20.13 10.33 -2.61
CA VAL A 197 -21.53 10.77 -2.52
C VAL A 197 -22.30 10.32 -3.76
N LYS A 198 -21.75 10.48 -4.97
CA LYS A 198 -22.37 10.00 -6.21
C LYS A 198 -22.50 8.48 -6.27
N GLU A 199 -21.48 7.76 -5.83
CA GLU A 199 -21.45 6.30 -5.85
C GLU A 199 -22.45 5.70 -4.85
N ASN A 200 -22.55 6.28 -3.65
CA ASN A 200 -23.42 5.80 -2.58
C ASN A 200 -24.88 6.25 -2.73
N HIS A 201 -25.11 7.42 -3.32
CA HIS A 201 -26.44 8.02 -3.44
C HIS A 201 -26.74 8.40 -4.88
N LYS A 202 -27.34 7.47 -5.63
CA LYS A 202 -27.73 7.66 -7.03
C LYS A 202 -28.76 8.78 -7.27
N SER A 203 -29.44 9.24 -6.23
CA SER A 203 -30.43 10.32 -6.29
C SER A 203 -29.80 11.71 -6.16
N ILE A 204 -28.48 11.80 -6.07
CA ILE A 204 -27.74 13.06 -5.97
C ILE A 204 -27.16 13.40 -7.34
N GLU A 205 -27.58 14.55 -7.87
CA GLU A 205 -27.07 15.10 -9.11
C GLU A 205 -26.17 16.30 -8.81
N VAL A 206 -25.01 16.38 -9.46
CA VAL A 206 -24.13 17.55 -9.36
C VAL A 206 -24.53 18.53 -10.44
N MET A 207 -25.16 19.62 -10.04
CA MET A 207 -25.61 20.69 -10.93
C MET A 207 -24.43 21.56 -11.34
N GLU A 208 -23.60 21.94 -10.38
CA GLU A 208 -22.44 22.79 -10.63
C GLU A 208 -21.26 22.39 -9.74
N SER A 209 -20.06 22.44 -10.29
CA SER A 209 -18.80 22.28 -9.57
C SER A 209 -17.71 23.03 -10.29
N ASN A 210 -16.92 23.81 -9.55
CA ASN A 210 -15.71 24.40 -10.10
C ASN A 210 -14.53 23.41 -10.02
N VAL A 211 -13.44 23.73 -10.73
CA VAL A 211 -12.26 22.85 -10.83
C VAL A 211 -11.63 22.54 -9.46
N LEU A 212 -11.69 23.48 -8.52
CA LEU A 212 -11.19 23.33 -7.14
C LEU A 212 -12.09 22.49 -6.24
N CYS A 213 -13.30 22.12 -6.70
CA CYS A 213 -14.39 21.60 -5.88
C CYS A 213 -14.65 22.48 -4.63
N SER A 214 -14.46 23.79 -4.75
CA SER A 214 -14.67 24.75 -3.67
C SER A 214 -16.07 25.33 -3.62
N ILE A 215 -16.84 25.15 -4.68
CA ILE A 215 -18.28 25.41 -4.72
C ILE A 215 -18.92 24.18 -5.36
N LEU A 216 -19.87 23.58 -4.65
CA LEU A 216 -20.64 22.44 -5.13
C LEU A 216 -22.12 22.74 -5.00
N VAL A 217 -22.85 22.63 -6.11
CA VAL A 217 -24.31 22.72 -6.12
C VAL A 217 -24.84 21.33 -6.45
N LEU A 218 -25.56 20.74 -5.50
CA LEU A 218 -26.08 19.39 -5.53
C LEU A 218 -27.61 19.44 -5.54
N MET A 219 -28.24 18.69 -6.43
CA MET A 219 -29.67 18.42 -6.35
C MET A 219 -29.88 17.10 -5.63
N LEU A 220 -30.60 17.13 -4.51
CA LEU A 220 -30.93 15.97 -3.69
C LEU A 220 -32.40 15.61 -3.92
N THR A 221 -32.67 14.51 -4.62
CA THR A 221 -34.05 14.01 -4.76
C THR A 221 -34.35 12.96 -3.72
N VAL A 222 -35.34 13.21 -2.86
CA VAL A 222 -35.78 12.23 -1.86
C VAL A 222 -36.72 11.22 -2.52
N PRO A 223 -36.36 9.92 -2.64
CA PRO A 223 -37.13 8.96 -3.44
C PRO A 223 -38.58 8.77 -2.99
N ARG A 224 -38.86 9.01 -1.70
CA ARG A 224 -40.18 8.80 -1.09
C ARG A 224 -41.12 10.01 -1.18
N GLN A 225 -40.58 11.22 -1.24
CA GLN A 225 -41.36 12.46 -1.16
C GLN A 225 -41.40 13.23 -2.49
N LYS A 226 -40.56 12.86 -3.48
CA LYS A 226 -40.37 13.59 -4.76
C LYS A 226 -39.96 15.06 -4.61
N THR A 227 -39.80 15.57 -3.39
CA THR A 227 -39.20 16.87 -3.12
C THR A 227 -37.73 16.86 -3.54
N ALA A 228 -37.37 17.87 -4.32
CA ALA A 228 -36.01 18.16 -4.73
C ALA A 228 -35.46 19.28 -3.83
N VAL A 229 -34.31 19.04 -3.21
CA VAL A 229 -33.62 20.02 -2.37
C VAL A 229 -32.31 20.39 -3.03
N LEU A 230 -32.13 21.68 -3.29
CA LEU A 230 -30.89 22.24 -3.78
C LEU A 230 -29.96 22.47 -2.59
N CYS A 231 -28.80 21.83 -2.60
CA CYS A 231 -27.76 21.97 -1.58
C CYS A 231 -26.54 22.65 -2.19
N THR A 232 -26.18 23.82 -1.66
CA THR A 232 -24.98 24.56 -2.06
C THR A 232 -23.94 24.48 -0.95
N LEU A 233 -22.77 23.93 -1.26
CA LEU A 233 -21.63 23.82 -0.36
C LEU A 233 -20.53 24.79 -0.79
N ASP A 234 -20.13 25.66 0.13
CA ASP A 234 -19.06 26.65 -0.07
C ASP A 234 -17.86 26.30 0.82
N TYR A 235 -16.69 26.21 0.19
CA TYR A 235 -15.41 25.93 0.82
C TYR A 235 -14.48 27.13 0.64
N THR A 236 -14.80 28.22 1.33
CA THR A 236 -14.01 29.44 1.34
C THR A 236 -12.59 29.19 1.85
N ASP A 237 -12.45 28.32 2.86
CA ASP A 237 -11.15 27.82 3.31
C ASP A 237 -10.66 26.68 2.41
N GLN A 238 -9.70 27.00 1.54
CA GLN A 238 -9.12 26.06 0.59
C GLN A 238 -8.17 25.02 1.22
N THR A 239 -7.89 25.12 2.52
CA THR A 239 -7.05 24.17 3.27
C THR A 239 -7.86 23.09 3.97
N ARG A 240 -9.20 23.12 3.86
CA ARG A 240 -10.11 22.19 4.54
C ARG A 240 -10.93 21.35 3.56
N CYS A 241 -11.16 20.10 3.93
CA CYS A 241 -12.06 19.19 3.21
C CYS A 241 -13.53 19.40 3.56
N LEU A 242 -13.85 20.11 4.65
CA LEU A 242 -15.23 20.33 5.08
C LEU A 242 -15.74 21.69 4.59
N PRO A 243 -17.02 21.80 4.20
CA PRO A 243 -17.59 23.05 3.76
C PRO A 243 -17.59 24.05 4.91
N THR A 244 -17.28 25.31 4.59
CA THR A 244 -17.39 26.43 5.52
C THR A 244 -18.85 26.85 5.67
N ASN A 245 -19.65 26.70 4.62
CA ASN A 245 -21.08 26.99 4.64
C ASN A 245 -21.84 25.94 3.82
N ALA A 246 -23.06 25.61 4.27
CA ALA A 246 -24.00 24.76 3.57
C ALA A 246 -25.37 25.44 3.54
N ARG A 247 -25.93 25.65 2.35
CA ARG A 247 -27.27 26.21 2.15
C ARG A 247 -28.17 25.18 1.52
N PHE A 248 -29.41 25.13 1.98
CA PHE A 248 -30.44 24.23 1.48
C PHE A 248 -31.66 25.03 1.06
N GLU A 249 -32.09 24.84 -0.17
CA GLU A 249 -33.27 25.49 -0.74
C GLU A 249 -34.22 24.40 -1.24
N SER A 250 -35.51 24.52 -0.91
CA SER A 250 -36.55 23.60 -1.34
C SER A 250 -37.68 24.41 -1.97
N GLU A 251 -38.24 23.91 -3.08
CA GLU A 251 -39.40 24.53 -3.72
C GLU A 251 -40.66 24.50 -2.84
N ASP A 252 -40.69 23.67 -1.79
CA ASP A 252 -41.83 23.53 -0.86
C ASP A 252 -41.92 24.68 0.19
N SER A 253 -41.44 25.88 -0.15
CA SER A 253 -41.63 27.08 0.66
C SER A 253 -43.01 27.72 0.34
N LEU A 254 -44.09 27.10 0.84
CA LEU A 254 -45.44 27.68 0.89
C LEU A 254 -45.91 27.88 2.33
#